data_AF-A0A7S3AUZ7-F1
#
_entry.id   AF-A0A7S3AUZ7-F1
#
_cell.length_a   1.000
_cell.length_b   1.000
_cell.length_c   1.000
_cell.angle_alpha   90.00
_cell.angle_beta   90.00
_cell.angle_gamma   90.00
#
_symmetry.space_group_name_H-M   'P 1'
#
loop_
_entity.id
_entity.type
_entity.pdbx_description
1 polymer ?
#
loop_
_entity_poly.entity_id
_entity_poly.type
_entity_poly.pdbx_seq_one_letter_code
_entity_poly.pdbx_strand_id
1 'polypeptide(L)'
;MTDDADATEWDDDSLAKSTQHHVIPQLEASLTPASSRPKAGQQSSAVGPEAPEVAEVKDERLAHVKVRLRQVTEFEKLWDTVGTNSHSKASIWAAVATSTARSSTVCLGHYASASSTNPPHKCRSAGALGCESLLELADTQQSLFNFQTSSSWLAPIVESFLVPPVRLAQCWSKRSRGQRQVYAWEAVPPEGFVAMGMLCSTEDDGVDAHPPPIESIRCVPRSWVRPSRTQPQKVWDDSGSSGTQGSIWVINNLRLIAVTAGHEMPAGPFYEFKSEHSFLSELIAAHAAALALEASL
;
A
#
# COMPACT_ATOMS: atom_id res chain seq x y z
N MET A 1 -73.17 -8.01 14.26
CA MET A 1 -73.98 -7.89 13.03
C MET A 1 -73.06 -7.28 11.99
N THR A 2 -72.09 -8.08 11.51
CA THR A 2 -72.15 -9.02 10.35
C THR A 2 -71.84 -8.25 9.08
N ASP A 3 -70.87 -8.55 8.22
CA ASP A 3 -69.89 -9.65 8.01
C ASP A 3 -68.75 -9.02 7.18
N ASP A 4 -67.45 -9.31 7.36
CA ASP A 4 -66.68 -10.47 6.87
C ASP A 4 -66.91 -10.88 5.40
N ALA A 5 -65.91 -10.59 4.56
CA ALA A 5 -65.52 -11.27 3.30
C ALA A 5 -64.35 -10.45 2.69
N ASP A 6 -63.27 -10.99 2.11
CA ASP A 6 -63.04 -12.34 1.62
C ASP A 6 -61.53 -12.61 1.54
N ALA A 7 -61.17 -13.86 1.78
CA ALA A 7 -59.84 -14.41 1.61
C ALA A 7 -59.69 -14.90 0.16
N THR A 8 -58.47 -14.88 -0.37
CA THR A 8 -58.11 -15.80 -1.46
C THR A 8 -56.66 -16.22 -1.31
N GLU A 9 -56.49 -17.27 -0.53
CA GLU A 9 -55.42 -18.27 -0.58
C GLU A 9 -55.77 -19.27 -1.71
N TRP A 10 -54.79 -19.70 -2.50
CA TRP A 10 -54.68 -20.87 -3.42
C TRP A 10 -53.40 -20.64 -4.26
N ASP A 11 -52.47 -21.56 -4.49
CA ASP A 11 -52.16 -22.89 -3.96
C ASP A 11 -50.69 -23.18 -4.30
N ASP A 12 -50.05 -23.96 -3.43
CA ASP A 12 -48.75 -24.59 -3.57
C ASP A 12 -48.95 -25.93 -4.30
N ASP A 13 -48.48 -26.09 -5.54
CA ASP A 13 -48.04 -27.40 -6.05
C ASP A 13 -47.26 -27.28 -7.37
N SER A 14 -45.99 -27.69 -7.38
CA SER A 14 -45.40 -28.48 -8.47
C SER A 14 -43.94 -28.81 -8.19
N LEU A 15 -43.77 -29.82 -7.32
CA LEU A 15 -42.56 -30.63 -7.29
C LEU A 15 -42.65 -31.77 -8.33
N ALA A 16 -41.50 -32.02 -8.95
CA ALA A 16 -41.09 -33.22 -9.66
C ALA A 16 -41.54 -33.41 -11.13
N LYS A 17 -40.56 -33.24 -12.03
CA LYS A 17 -39.85 -34.36 -12.71
C LYS A 17 -38.98 -33.80 -13.84
N SER A 18 -37.66 -33.90 -13.73
CA SER A 18 -36.83 -34.36 -14.85
C SER A 18 -35.42 -34.69 -14.36
N THR A 19 -35.22 -35.98 -14.13
CA THR A 19 -33.92 -36.63 -13.94
C THR A 19 -33.29 -36.81 -15.32
N GLN A 20 -32.17 -36.16 -15.60
CA GLN A 20 -31.26 -36.61 -16.64
C GLN A 20 -29.84 -36.73 -16.10
N HIS A 21 -29.42 -37.98 -16.03
CA HIS A 21 -28.09 -38.44 -15.69
C HIS A 21 -27.08 -37.90 -16.70
N HIS A 22 -26.09 -37.12 -16.24
CA HIS A 22 -24.86 -36.92 -16.97
C HIS A 22 -23.79 -37.83 -16.37
N VAL A 23 -23.36 -38.78 -17.21
CA VAL A 23 -22.42 -39.84 -16.91
C VAL A 23 -21.02 -39.25 -16.75
N ILE A 24 -20.42 -39.44 -15.58
CA ILE A 24 -19.00 -39.19 -15.30
C ILE A 24 -18.21 -40.41 -15.81
N PRO A 25 -17.21 -40.25 -16.70
CA PRO A 25 -16.29 -41.35 -16.98
C PRO A 25 -15.30 -41.49 -15.81
N GLN A 26 -15.32 -42.67 -15.20
CA GLN A 26 -14.29 -43.13 -14.26
C GLN A 26 -12.92 -43.18 -14.96
N LEU A 27 -11.89 -42.64 -14.30
CA LEU A 27 -10.50 -43.00 -14.56
C LEU A 27 -9.94 -43.63 -13.29
N GLU A 28 -9.86 -44.96 -13.26
CA GLU A 28 -9.03 -45.68 -12.29
C GLU A 28 -7.81 -46.29 -12.99
N ALA A 29 -6.67 -45.99 -12.35
CA ALA A 29 -5.48 -46.80 -12.14
C ALA A 29 -4.72 -47.40 -13.34
N SER A 30 -3.46 -46.96 -13.47
CA SER A 30 -2.34 -47.89 -13.65
C SER A 30 -1.07 -47.35 -13.00
N LEU A 31 -0.70 -47.96 -11.87
CA LEU A 31 0.62 -47.90 -11.25
C LEU A 31 1.49 -48.99 -11.89
N THR A 32 2.67 -48.63 -12.40
CA THR A 32 3.88 -49.46 -12.25
C THR A 32 5.14 -48.57 -12.15
N PRO A 33 6.19 -49.01 -11.42
CA PRO A 33 7.29 -48.15 -11.00
C PRO A 33 8.52 -48.31 -11.92
N ALA A 34 9.13 -47.20 -12.32
CA ALA A 34 10.43 -47.20 -12.98
C ALA A 34 11.48 -46.54 -12.08
N SER A 35 12.25 -47.40 -11.44
CA SER A 35 13.52 -47.14 -10.78
C SER A 35 14.51 -46.40 -11.69
N SER A 36 15.04 -45.27 -11.23
CA SER A 36 16.39 -44.84 -11.63
C SER A 36 17.11 -44.12 -10.49
N ARG A 37 18.37 -44.52 -10.32
CA ARG A 37 19.32 -44.25 -9.23
C ARG A 37 19.97 -42.86 -9.39
N PRO A 38 20.40 -42.19 -8.30
CA PRO A 38 20.82 -40.79 -8.36
C PRO A 38 22.24 -40.63 -8.94
N LYS A 39 22.44 -39.57 -9.74
CA LYS A 39 23.77 -39.03 -10.03
C LYS A 39 24.07 -37.88 -9.08
N ALA A 40 25.22 -38.00 -8.43
CA ALA A 40 25.83 -37.04 -7.54
C ALA A 40 26.27 -35.77 -8.27
N GLY A 41 26.28 -34.66 -7.52
CA GLY A 41 27.24 -33.57 -7.71
C GLY A 41 26.70 -32.33 -8.41
N GLN A 42 26.13 -31.40 -7.64
CA GLN A 42 26.46 -29.98 -7.74
C GLN A 42 25.94 -29.24 -6.50
N GLN A 43 26.88 -28.90 -5.61
CA GLN A 43 26.67 -27.92 -4.56
C GLN A 43 26.46 -26.56 -5.23
N SER A 44 25.25 -26.03 -5.16
CA SER A 44 24.98 -24.60 -5.39
C SER A 44 24.82 -23.97 -4.02
N SER A 45 25.88 -23.27 -3.61
CA SER A 45 25.91 -22.39 -2.45
C SER A 45 24.77 -21.38 -2.55
N ALA A 46 23.89 -21.42 -1.55
CA ALA A 46 22.87 -20.41 -1.32
C ALA A 46 23.57 -19.08 -0.99
N VAL A 47 23.65 -18.20 -1.98
CA VAL A 47 23.92 -16.78 -1.79
C VAL A 47 22.60 -16.17 -1.35
N GLY A 48 22.48 -15.83 -0.07
CA GLY A 48 21.36 -15.02 0.43
C GLY A 48 21.36 -13.64 -0.26
N PRO A 49 20.23 -12.93 -0.29
CA PRO A 49 20.20 -11.59 -0.85
C PRO A 49 21.07 -10.68 0.03
N GLU A 50 22.27 -10.43 -0.44
CA GLU A 50 23.18 -9.41 0.07
C GLU A 50 22.46 -8.05 -0.06
N ALA A 51 22.38 -7.31 1.05
CA ALA A 51 21.81 -5.97 1.05
C ALA A 51 22.56 -5.13 0.00
N PRO A 52 21.85 -4.29 -0.79
CA PRO A 52 22.50 -3.56 -1.87
C PRO A 52 23.60 -2.67 -1.29
N GLU A 53 24.84 -2.99 -1.63
CA GLU A 53 25.99 -2.12 -1.42
C GLU A 53 25.65 -0.78 -2.05
N VAL A 54 25.51 0.26 -1.21
CA VAL A 54 25.17 1.61 -1.64
C VAL A 54 26.34 2.09 -2.51
N ALA A 55 26.23 1.89 -3.82
CA ALA A 55 27.23 2.32 -4.78
C ALA A 55 27.60 3.78 -4.47
N GLU A 56 28.90 4.07 -4.36
CA GLU A 56 29.39 5.43 -4.21
C GLU A 56 29.03 6.22 -5.48
N VAL A 57 27.81 6.74 -5.56
CA VAL A 57 27.38 7.62 -6.64
C VAL A 57 28.02 8.99 -6.36
N LYS A 58 29.29 9.14 -6.74
CA LYS A 58 30.01 10.43 -6.82
C LYS A 58 29.56 11.18 -8.07
N ASP A 59 28.27 11.42 -8.20
CA ASP A 59 27.70 12.19 -9.29
C ASP A 59 27.40 13.60 -8.80
N GLU A 60 28.11 14.59 -9.34
CA GLU A 60 27.93 16.02 -9.02
C GLU A 60 26.46 16.45 -9.17
N ARG A 61 25.69 15.75 -10.02
CA ARG A 61 24.25 15.96 -10.20
C ARG A 61 23.41 15.70 -8.95
N LEU A 62 23.86 14.86 -8.01
CA LEU A 62 23.13 14.59 -6.77
C LEU A 62 23.02 15.83 -5.87
N ALA A 63 23.99 16.74 -5.96
CA ALA A 63 23.94 18.03 -5.24
C ALA A 63 22.81 18.94 -5.74
N HIS A 64 22.21 18.62 -6.89
CA HIS A 64 21.13 19.36 -7.50
C HIS A 64 19.79 18.63 -7.43
N VAL A 65 19.75 17.45 -6.80
CA VAL A 65 18.49 16.75 -6.53
C VAL A 65 17.98 17.19 -5.17
N LYS A 66 16.86 17.90 -5.18
CA LYS A 66 16.13 18.27 -3.96
C LYS A 66 15.10 17.20 -3.65
N VAL A 67 15.18 16.65 -2.44
CA VAL A 67 14.16 15.78 -1.86
C VAL A 67 13.21 16.65 -1.05
N ARG A 68 11.91 16.61 -1.34
CA ARG A 68 10.90 17.40 -0.63
C ARG A 68 9.56 16.71 -0.55
N LEU A 69 8.71 17.16 0.37
CA LEU A 69 7.31 16.79 0.39
C LEU A 69 6.51 17.67 -0.58
N ARG A 70 5.70 17.03 -1.43
CA ARG A 70 4.79 17.70 -2.35
C ARG A 70 3.36 17.32 -2.00
N GLN A 71 2.52 18.32 -1.76
CA GLN A 71 1.11 18.09 -1.50
C GLN A 71 0.44 17.38 -2.68
N VAL A 72 -0.35 16.35 -2.39
CA VAL A 72 -1.13 15.62 -3.37
C VAL A 72 -2.22 16.53 -3.94
N THR A 73 -2.26 16.63 -5.26
CA THR A 73 -3.29 17.40 -5.98
C THR A 73 -4.37 16.51 -6.57
N GLU A 74 -4.07 15.23 -6.79
CA GLU A 74 -4.93 14.29 -7.50
C GLU A 74 -4.95 12.93 -6.78
N PHE A 75 -6.16 12.39 -6.62
CA PHE A 75 -6.41 11.15 -5.92
C PHE A 75 -7.29 10.24 -6.77
N GLU A 76 -6.99 8.95 -6.72
CA GLU A 76 -7.86 7.88 -7.21
C GLU A 76 -8.59 7.25 -6.03
N LYS A 77 -9.93 7.18 -6.12
CA LYS A 77 -10.74 6.51 -5.10
C LYS A 77 -10.66 5.00 -5.27
N LEU A 78 -10.12 4.32 -4.26
CA LEU A 78 -10.05 2.86 -4.25
C LEU A 78 -11.33 2.27 -3.68
N TRP A 79 -11.76 2.74 -2.52
CA TRP A 79 -12.87 2.14 -1.79
C TRP A 79 -13.63 3.19 -0.97
N ASP A 80 -14.90 2.94 -0.70
CA ASP A 80 -15.68 3.68 0.28
C ASP A 80 -16.71 2.77 0.96
N THR A 81 -17.31 3.29 2.03
CA THR A 81 -18.34 2.58 2.80
C THR A 81 -19.72 2.59 2.13
N VAL A 82 -19.89 3.17 0.94
CA VAL A 82 -21.20 3.23 0.30
C VAL A 82 -21.69 1.81 0.03
N GLY A 83 -22.91 1.50 0.46
CA GLY A 83 -23.49 0.16 0.32
C GLY A 83 -23.01 -0.90 1.33
N THR A 84 -22.11 -0.57 2.26
CA THR A 84 -21.55 -1.53 3.24
C THR A 84 -22.35 -1.70 4.54
N ASN A 85 -23.48 -1.01 4.69
CA ASN A 85 -24.27 -0.92 5.95
C ASN A 85 -23.46 -0.46 7.18
N SER A 86 -22.28 0.12 6.98
CA SER A 86 -21.47 0.70 8.05
C SER A 86 -22.18 1.92 8.68
N HIS A 87 -22.13 2.02 10.01
CA HIS A 87 -22.68 3.18 10.74
C HIS A 87 -21.88 4.47 10.53
N SER A 88 -20.60 4.33 10.18
CA SER A 88 -19.67 5.42 9.93
C SER A 88 -19.28 5.44 8.44
N LYS A 89 -19.02 6.64 7.91
CA LYS A 89 -18.58 6.83 6.52
C LYS A 89 -17.08 6.83 6.43
N ALA A 90 -16.54 6.22 5.38
CA ALA A 90 -15.12 6.32 5.06
C ALA A 90 -14.86 6.14 3.57
N SER A 91 -13.69 6.59 3.14
CA SER A 91 -13.12 6.30 1.84
C SER A 91 -11.60 6.18 1.90
N ILE A 92 -11.05 5.38 0.99
CA ILE A 92 -9.61 5.12 0.84
C ILE A 92 -9.17 5.59 -0.54
N TRP A 93 -8.01 6.23 -0.58
CA TRP A 93 -7.49 6.93 -1.76
C TRP A 93 -6.03 6.61 -2.02
N ALA A 94 -5.70 6.35 -3.29
CA ALA A 94 -4.33 6.37 -3.78
C ALA A 94 -4.01 7.77 -4.31
N ALA A 95 -2.82 8.28 -4.03
CA ALA A 95 -2.34 9.50 -4.67
C ALA A 95 -1.81 9.18 -6.06
N VAL A 96 -2.13 10.01 -7.05
CA VAL A 96 -1.62 9.84 -8.42
C VAL A 96 -0.17 10.33 -8.46
N ALA A 97 0.77 9.38 -8.51
CA ALA A 97 2.18 9.70 -8.66
C ALA A 97 2.47 10.20 -10.08
N THR A 98 3.10 11.35 -10.18
CA THR A 98 3.51 11.97 -11.45
C THR A 98 5.03 11.94 -11.58
N SER A 99 5.51 11.61 -12.78
CA SER A 99 6.90 11.82 -13.18
C SER A 99 6.92 12.80 -14.34
N THR A 100 7.81 13.78 -14.26
CA THR A 100 8.01 14.83 -15.26
C THR A 100 9.48 14.90 -15.63
N ALA A 101 9.80 15.73 -16.64
CA ALA A 101 11.19 16.02 -16.97
C ALA A 101 12.02 16.57 -15.79
N ARG A 102 11.41 17.12 -14.73
CA ARG A 102 12.16 17.76 -13.63
C ARG A 102 11.93 17.14 -12.27
N SER A 103 10.96 16.24 -12.15
CA SER A 103 10.69 15.62 -10.87
C SER A 103 10.01 14.28 -10.99
N SER A 104 10.29 13.43 -10.02
CA SER A 104 9.60 12.15 -9.83
C SER A 104 8.97 12.15 -8.44
N THR A 105 7.70 11.79 -8.37
CA THR A 105 6.99 11.62 -7.10
C THR A 105 6.83 10.14 -6.78
N VAL A 106 6.91 9.81 -5.50
CA VAL A 106 6.97 8.44 -5.00
C VAL A 106 5.87 8.20 -3.98
N CYS A 107 5.14 7.10 -4.15
CA CYS A 107 4.11 6.66 -3.23
C CYS A 107 4.74 6.04 -1.97
N LEU A 108 4.26 6.49 -0.81
CA LEU A 108 4.67 6.03 0.53
C LEU A 108 3.54 5.30 1.29
N GLY A 109 2.37 5.19 0.67
CA GLY A 109 1.15 4.62 1.25
C GLY A 109 -0.11 5.35 0.79
N HIS A 110 -1.26 4.81 1.19
CA HIS A 110 -2.57 5.36 0.87
C HIS A 110 -3.11 6.29 1.95
N TYR A 111 -4.22 6.94 1.63
CA TYR A 111 -4.89 7.94 2.45
C TYR A 111 -6.32 7.49 2.76
N ALA A 112 -6.89 8.01 3.84
CA ALA A 112 -8.31 7.80 4.14
C ALA A 112 -8.99 9.08 4.63
N SER A 113 -10.30 9.12 4.42
CA SER A 113 -11.17 10.23 4.80
C SER A 113 -12.40 9.67 5.52
N ALA A 114 -12.88 10.34 6.56
CA ALA A 114 -14.12 10.02 7.27
C ALA A 114 -15.39 10.46 6.49
N SER A 115 -15.25 10.56 5.18
CA SER A 115 -16.31 10.96 4.24
C SER A 115 -16.14 10.16 2.96
N SER A 116 -17.15 10.13 2.10
CA SER A 116 -17.07 9.50 0.76
C SER A 116 -16.58 10.45 -0.33
N THR A 117 -16.18 11.67 0.05
CA THR A 117 -15.70 12.73 -0.86
C THR A 117 -14.19 12.83 -0.84
N ASN A 118 -13.61 13.41 -1.89
CA ASN A 118 -12.17 13.63 -2.02
C ASN A 118 -11.56 14.16 -0.71
N PRO A 119 -10.35 13.71 -0.35
CA PRO A 119 -9.57 14.34 0.70
C PRO A 119 -9.46 15.84 0.40
N PRO A 120 -9.54 16.71 1.41
CA PRO A 120 -9.56 18.15 1.18
C PRO A 120 -8.28 18.61 0.47
N HIS A 121 -8.42 19.15 -0.75
CA HIS A 121 -7.30 19.73 -1.52
C HIS A 121 -6.60 20.91 -0.83
N LYS A 122 -7.21 21.47 0.22
CA LYS A 122 -6.65 22.58 1.01
C LYS A 122 -6.48 22.11 2.44
N CYS A 123 -5.29 21.67 2.74
CA CYS A 123 -4.83 21.52 4.09
C CYS A 123 -4.60 22.91 4.69
N ARG A 124 -5.49 23.34 5.60
CA ARG A 124 -5.16 24.45 6.50
C ARG A 124 -4.28 23.84 7.58
N SER A 125 -3.04 24.30 7.71
CA SER A 125 -2.00 23.82 8.62
C SER A 125 -2.33 23.97 10.13
N ALA A 126 -3.61 24.03 10.49
CA ALA A 126 -4.09 24.18 11.85
C ALA A 126 -4.22 22.81 12.51
N GLY A 127 -3.09 22.23 12.94
CA GLY A 127 -3.08 20.98 13.73
C GLY A 127 -1.73 20.26 13.71
N ALA A 128 -1.64 19.17 14.50
CA ALA A 128 -0.50 18.27 14.51
C ALA A 128 -0.41 17.38 13.25
N LEU A 129 -1.52 17.24 12.52
CA LEU A 129 -1.54 16.57 11.22
C LEU A 129 -1.21 17.57 10.12
N GLY A 130 -0.23 17.21 9.29
CA GLY A 130 0.11 17.93 8.07
C GLY A 130 -0.88 17.63 6.95
N CYS A 131 -0.39 17.58 5.72
CA CYS A 131 -1.19 17.45 4.50
C CYS A 131 -0.86 16.15 3.79
N GLU A 132 -1.81 15.58 3.06
CA GLU A 132 -1.57 14.44 2.18
C GLU A 132 -0.45 14.81 1.19
N SER A 133 0.69 14.13 1.29
CA SER A 133 1.91 14.52 0.59
C SER A 133 2.67 13.32 0.05
N LEU A 134 3.14 13.43 -1.20
CA LEU A 134 4.09 12.50 -1.79
C LEU A 134 5.52 12.97 -1.53
N LEU A 135 6.46 12.01 -1.53
CA LEU A 135 7.87 12.34 -1.62
C LEU A 135 8.22 12.70 -3.06
N GLU A 136 8.82 13.85 -3.27
CA GLU A 136 9.27 14.33 -4.58
C GLU A 136 10.79 14.46 -4.61
N LEU A 137 11.40 13.88 -5.65
CA LEU A 137 12.78 14.16 -6.04
C LEU A 137 12.71 15.13 -7.22
N ALA A 138 13.26 16.32 -7.06
CA ALA A 138 13.25 17.37 -8.07
C ALA A 138 14.67 17.81 -8.45
N ASP A 139 14.95 17.84 -9.76
CA ASP A 139 16.17 18.40 -10.31
C ASP A 139 16.07 19.93 -10.35
N THR A 140 16.95 20.61 -9.62
CA THR A 140 16.94 22.08 -9.52
C THR A 140 17.67 22.79 -10.67
N GLN A 141 18.46 22.08 -11.47
CA GLN A 141 19.27 22.68 -12.56
C GLN A 141 18.52 22.76 -13.89
N GLN A 142 17.48 21.95 -14.08
CA GLN A 142 16.69 22.02 -15.30
C GLN A 142 15.83 23.28 -15.34
N SER A 143 16.26 24.24 -16.16
CA SER A 143 15.56 25.49 -16.45
C SER A 143 14.22 25.25 -17.12
N LEU A 144 13.23 26.07 -16.76
CA LEU A 144 11.90 26.14 -17.40
C LEU A 144 11.97 26.42 -18.92
N PHE A 145 13.11 26.82 -19.46
CA PHE A 145 13.29 27.13 -20.88
C PHE A 145 13.94 26.00 -21.69
N ASN A 146 14.39 24.91 -21.05
CA ASN A 146 14.95 23.73 -21.72
C ASN A 146 13.95 22.57 -21.69
N PHE A 147 12.90 22.67 -22.52
CA PHE A 147 11.79 21.70 -22.59
C PHE A 147 12.14 20.35 -23.25
N GLN A 148 13.41 20.12 -23.63
CA GLN A 148 13.74 19.07 -24.58
C GLN A 148 14.38 17.82 -23.97
N THR A 149 14.53 17.75 -22.65
CA THR A 149 15.16 16.59 -21.99
C THR A 149 14.23 16.03 -20.92
N SER A 150 13.66 14.85 -21.17
CA SER A 150 13.06 14.05 -20.10
C SER A 150 14.16 13.66 -19.12
N SER A 151 13.95 13.84 -17.81
CA SER A 151 14.88 13.31 -16.80
C SER A 151 14.70 11.80 -16.62
N SER A 152 15.04 11.06 -17.66
CA SER A 152 15.25 9.61 -17.57
C SER A 152 16.23 9.25 -16.44
N TRP A 153 17.09 10.19 -16.02
CA TRP A 153 18.10 10.00 -14.98
C TRP A 153 17.57 10.08 -13.53
N LEU A 154 16.38 10.65 -13.28
CA LEU A 154 15.81 10.66 -11.92
C LEU A 154 15.26 9.29 -11.49
N ALA A 155 14.80 8.47 -12.44
CA ALA A 155 14.27 7.14 -12.16
C ALA A 155 15.35 6.22 -11.53
N PRO A 156 16.56 6.08 -12.10
CA PRO A 156 17.65 5.34 -11.47
C PRO A 156 18.00 5.83 -10.06
N ILE A 157 17.89 7.14 -9.80
CA ILE A 157 18.14 7.71 -8.47
C ILE A 157 17.06 7.29 -7.48
N VAL A 158 15.79 7.37 -7.87
CA VAL A 158 14.69 6.86 -7.06
C VAL A 158 14.95 5.39 -6.73
N GLU A 159 15.28 4.56 -7.72
CA GLU A 159 15.55 3.13 -7.51
C GLU A 159 16.75 2.86 -6.60
N SER A 160 17.77 3.73 -6.63
CA SER A 160 18.99 3.57 -5.82
C SER A 160 18.77 3.94 -4.35
N PHE A 161 17.93 4.93 -4.06
CA PHE A 161 17.75 5.47 -2.70
C PHE A 161 16.41 5.09 -2.05
N LEU A 162 15.41 4.71 -2.84
CA LEU A 162 14.07 4.37 -2.40
C LEU A 162 13.72 2.98 -2.95
N VAL A 163 13.90 1.98 -2.10
CA VAL A 163 13.79 0.58 -2.49
C VAL A 163 12.33 0.10 -2.41
N PRO A 164 11.89 -0.83 -3.27
CA PRO A 164 10.65 -1.55 -3.04
C PRO A 164 10.70 -2.34 -1.72
N PRO A 165 9.55 -2.63 -1.08
CA PRO A 165 9.51 -3.59 0.01
C PRO A 165 9.96 -4.99 -0.45
N VAL A 166 10.34 -5.85 0.48
CA VAL A 166 10.67 -7.27 0.21
C VAL A 166 9.41 -8.04 -0.16
N ARG A 167 8.28 -7.71 0.48
CA ARG A 167 6.95 -8.22 0.15
C ARG A 167 5.87 -7.31 0.69
N LEU A 168 4.65 -7.49 0.18
CA LEU A 168 3.42 -6.94 0.74
C LEU A 168 2.69 -8.05 1.50
N ALA A 169 2.49 -7.87 2.81
CA ALA A 169 1.77 -8.81 3.66
C ALA A 169 0.32 -8.35 3.85
N GLN A 170 -0.66 -9.19 3.52
CA GLN A 170 -2.06 -8.85 3.78
C GLN A 170 -2.31 -8.83 5.29
N CYS A 171 -2.74 -7.69 5.82
CA CYS A 171 -3.03 -7.53 7.24
C CYS A 171 -4.53 -7.50 7.56
N TRP A 172 -5.38 -7.17 6.57
CA TRP A 172 -6.83 -7.10 6.76
C TRP A 172 -7.58 -7.16 5.42
N SER A 173 -8.87 -7.55 5.47
CA SER A 173 -9.78 -7.44 4.33
C SER A 173 -11.24 -7.25 4.76
N LYS A 174 -12.02 -6.59 3.89
CA LYS A 174 -13.47 -6.50 3.98
C LYS A 174 -14.12 -6.97 2.70
N ARG A 175 -14.93 -8.02 2.84
CA ARG A 175 -15.74 -8.57 1.77
C ARG A 175 -17.21 -8.36 2.11
N SER A 176 -17.90 -7.58 1.30
CA SER A 176 -19.33 -7.32 1.44
C SER A 176 -20.04 -7.73 0.15
N ARG A 177 -21.11 -8.54 0.26
CA ARG A 177 -21.83 -9.04 -0.92
C ARG A 177 -22.35 -7.90 -1.78
N GLY A 178 -22.06 -7.95 -3.09
CA GLY A 178 -22.50 -6.95 -4.06
C GLY A 178 -21.82 -5.59 -3.91
N GLN A 179 -20.77 -5.47 -3.10
CA GLN A 179 -20.00 -4.24 -2.90
C GLN A 179 -18.53 -4.46 -3.27
N ARG A 180 -17.83 -3.35 -3.52
CA ARG A 180 -16.39 -3.39 -3.80
C ARG A 180 -15.65 -3.89 -2.56
N GLN A 181 -14.86 -4.94 -2.73
CA GLN A 181 -14.02 -5.51 -1.68
C GLN A 181 -12.80 -4.62 -1.45
N VAL A 182 -12.21 -4.70 -0.26
CA VAL A 182 -10.95 -4.01 0.03
C VAL A 182 -10.02 -4.91 0.83
N TYR A 183 -8.75 -4.85 0.48
CA TYR A 183 -7.65 -5.59 1.09
C TYR A 183 -6.58 -4.60 1.51
N ALA A 184 -6.04 -4.74 2.71
CA ALA A 184 -4.98 -3.89 3.25
C ALA A 184 -3.66 -4.66 3.32
N TRP A 185 -2.58 -3.99 2.92
CA TRP A 185 -1.26 -4.57 2.73
C TRP A 185 -0.21 -3.77 3.48
N GLU A 186 0.49 -4.45 4.38
CA GLU A 186 1.66 -3.93 5.08
C GLU A 186 2.91 -4.18 4.23
N ALA A 187 3.67 -3.12 3.97
CA ALA A 187 4.95 -3.22 3.30
C ALA A 187 6.02 -3.71 4.28
N VAL A 188 6.66 -4.83 3.95
CA VAL A 188 7.80 -5.36 4.73
C VAL A 188 9.08 -4.73 4.17
N PRO A 189 9.69 -3.76 4.87
CA PRO A 189 10.87 -3.07 4.35
C PRO A 189 12.11 -3.97 4.38
N PRO A 190 13.07 -3.78 3.45
CA PRO A 190 14.41 -4.34 3.58
C PRO A 190 15.13 -3.80 4.82
N GLU A 191 16.22 -4.46 5.21
CA GLU A 191 17.08 -3.99 6.30
C GLU A 191 17.62 -2.59 6.02
N GLY A 192 17.65 -1.72 7.04
CA GLY A 192 18.07 -0.33 6.91
C GLY A 192 17.01 0.63 6.35
N PHE A 193 15.86 0.11 5.91
CA PHE A 193 14.73 0.89 5.39
C PHE A 193 13.49 0.79 6.30
N VAL A 194 12.53 1.69 6.09
CA VAL A 194 11.22 1.64 6.74
C VAL A 194 10.08 1.87 5.75
N ALA A 195 8.94 1.24 6.02
CA ALA A 195 7.68 1.58 5.39
C ALA A 195 7.00 2.73 6.15
N MET A 196 6.44 3.69 5.42
CA MET A 196 5.85 4.91 5.99
C MET A 196 4.32 4.81 6.16
N GLY A 197 3.68 3.89 5.43
CA GLY A 197 2.25 3.67 5.44
C GLY A 197 1.89 2.33 4.78
N MET A 198 0.59 2.07 4.66
CA MET A 198 0.06 0.84 4.05
C MET A 198 -0.55 1.11 2.67
N LEU A 199 -0.65 0.05 1.88
CA LEU A 199 -1.41 0.06 0.62
C LEU A 199 -2.76 -0.63 0.81
N CYS A 200 -3.69 -0.34 -0.09
CA CYS A 200 -4.95 -1.05 -0.21
C CYS A 200 -5.19 -1.42 -1.67
N SER A 201 -5.82 -2.57 -1.91
CA SER A 201 -6.28 -2.97 -3.24
C SER A 201 -7.75 -3.40 -3.18
N THR A 202 -8.38 -3.49 -4.35
CA THR A 202 -9.75 -4.00 -4.51
C THR A 202 -9.83 -5.16 -5.49
N GLU A 203 -8.69 -5.61 -6.01
CA GLU A 203 -8.60 -6.66 -7.03
C GLU A 203 -8.50 -8.04 -6.37
N ASP A 204 -9.25 -9.00 -6.91
CA ASP A 204 -9.20 -10.42 -6.57
C ASP A 204 -9.56 -11.27 -7.80
N ASP A 205 -9.23 -12.56 -7.76
CA ASP A 205 -9.60 -13.56 -8.78
C ASP A 205 -10.84 -14.39 -8.38
N GLY A 206 -11.61 -13.91 -7.40
CA GLY A 206 -12.73 -14.62 -6.79
C GLY A 206 -12.34 -15.63 -5.71
N VAL A 207 -11.05 -15.93 -5.53
CA VAL A 207 -10.54 -16.80 -4.46
C VAL A 207 -9.62 -15.99 -3.54
N ASP A 208 -8.54 -15.45 -4.12
CA ASP A 208 -7.45 -14.80 -3.44
C ASP A 208 -7.37 -13.31 -3.75
N ALA A 209 -6.92 -12.54 -2.76
CA ALA A 209 -6.66 -11.12 -2.93
C ALA A 209 -5.39 -10.91 -3.75
N HIS A 210 -5.40 -9.98 -4.68
CA HIS A 210 -4.19 -9.59 -5.40
C HIS A 210 -3.55 -8.36 -4.75
N PRO A 211 -2.28 -8.46 -4.28
CA PRO A 211 -1.55 -7.29 -3.84
C PRO A 211 -1.29 -6.37 -5.02
N PRO A 212 -1.22 -5.04 -4.80
CA PRO A 212 -0.62 -4.13 -5.78
C PRO A 212 0.79 -4.60 -6.19
N PRO A 213 1.29 -4.19 -7.36
CA PRO A 213 2.69 -4.41 -7.73
C PRO A 213 3.63 -3.95 -6.61
N ILE A 214 4.71 -4.68 -6.37
CA ILE A 214 5.63 -4.38 -5.26
C ILE A 214 6.27 -2.99 -5.41
N GLU A 215 6.33 -2.48 -6.64
CA GLU A 215 6.84 -1.17 -6.99
C GLU A 215 5.89 0.00 -6.74
N SER A 216 4.63 -0.30 -6.41
CA SER A 216 3.60 0.72 -6.14
C SER A 216 3.81 1.49 -4.83
N ILE A 217 4.74 1.05 -3.99
CA ILE A 217 5.21 1.74 -2.78
C ILE A 217 6.72 1.65 -2.68
N ARG A 218 7.36 2.67 -2.13
CA ARG A 218 8.78 2.63 -1.76
C ARG A 218 8.98 2.73 -0.27
N CYS A 219 9.98 2.00 0.20
CA CYS A 219 10.54 2.15 1.54
C CYS A 219 11.62 3.25 1.51
N VAL A 220 11.75 3.96 2.62
CA VAL A 220 12.70 5.08 2.77
C VAL A 220 13.85 4.67 3.69
N PRO A 221 15.08 5.17 3.49
CA PRO A 221 16.18 4.89 4.40
C PRO A 221 15.83 5.31 5.82
N ARG A 222 16.12 4.45 6.81
CA ARG A 222 15.82 4.72 8.21
C ARG A 222 16.50 5.99 8.72
N SER A 223 17.65 6.33 8.16
CA SER A 223 18.41 7.54 8.45
C SER A 223 17.67 8.85 8.06
N TRP A 224 16.72 8.80 7.13
CA TRP A 224 15.97 9.98 6.66
C TRP A 224 14.80 10.33 7.57
N VAL A 225 14.40 9.40 8.42
CA VAL A 225 13.18 9.48 9.21
C VAL A 225 13.46 9.43 10.70
N ARG A 226 12.47 9.84 11.49
CA ARG A 226 12.43 9.70 12.94
C ARG A 226 11.08 9.08 13.33
N PRO A 227 10.98 8.46 14.52
CA PRO A 227 9.68 8.06 15.04
C PRO A 227 8.69 9.24 15.04
N SER A 228 7.49 8.98 14.52
CA SER A 228 6.40 9.95 14.50
C SER A 228 6.01 10.32 15.92
N ARG A 229 5.72 11.61 16.12
CA ARG A 229 5.11 12.11 17.37
C ARG A 229 3.60 12.27 17.24
N THR A 230 3.07 12.02 16.05
CA THR A 230 1.64 12.08 15.75
C THR A 230 0.96 10.89 16.41
N GLN A 231 -0.05 11.14 17.23
CA GLN A 231 -0.90 10.08 17.74
C GLN A 231 -1.82 9.59 16.62
N PRO A 232 -1.96 8.26 16.41
CA PRO A 232 -2.89 7.73 15.43
C PRO A 232 -4.31 8.23 15.65
N GLN A 233 -4.96 8.68 14.58
CA GLN A 233 -6.34 9.15 14.60
C GLN A 233 -7.24 8.17 13.85
N LYS A 234 -8.25 7.62 14.55
CA LYS A 234 -9.22 6.71 13.93
C LYS A 234 -10.03 7.47 12.88
N VAL A 235 -10.03 6.96 11.66
CA VAL A 235 -10.88 7.43 10.56
C VAL A 235 -12.19 6.67 10.55
N TRP A 236 -12.10 5.35 10.73
CA TRP A 236 -13.20 4.43 10.57
C TRP A 236 -12.94 3.13 11.31
N ASP A 237 -14.00 2.47 11.74
CA ASP A 237 -14.00 1.07 12.11
C ASP A 237 -15.29 0.41 11.63
N ASP A 238 -15.26 -0.91 11.56
CA ASP A 238 -16.34 -1.70 11.01
C ASP A 238 -17.46 -2.02 12.02
N SER A 239 -17.53 -1.26 13.13
CA SER A 239 -18.56 -1.43 14.17
C SER A 239 -19.97 -1.42 13.57
N GLY A 240 -20.75 -2.45 13.93
CA GLY A 240 -22.12 -2.67 13.47
C GLY A 240 -22.24 -3.16 12.02
N SER A 241 -21.13 -3.47 11.35
CA SER A 241 -21.12 -4.28 10.14
C SER A 241 -20.76 -5.74 10.47
N SER A 242 -21.10 -6.68 9.58
CA SER A 242 -20.73 -8.10 9.72
C SER A 242 -19.35 -8.38 9.08
N GLY A 243 -18.70 -9.47 9.50
CA GLY A 243 -17.42 -9.91 8.93
C GLY A 243 -16.22 -9.66 9.84
N THR A 244 -15.02 -9.66 9.27
CA THR A 244 -13.75 -9.49 9.99
C THR A 244 -13.62 -8.08 10.54
N GLN A 245 -13.46 -7.97 11.85
CA GLN A 245 -13.29 -6.68 12.53
C GLN A 245 -12.06 -5.95 12.00
N GLY A 246 -12.19 -4.64 11.79
CA GLY A 246 -11.05 -3.82 11.40
C GLY A 246 -11.29 -2.32 11.53
N SER A 247 -10.20 -1.58 11.49
CA SER A 247 -10.21 -0.13 11.61
C SER A 247 -9.11 0.53 10.78
N ILE A 248 -9.38 1.76 10.34
CA ILE A 248 -8.49 2.57 9.52
C ILE A 248 -8.07 3.79 10.33
N TRP A 249 -6.77 4.07 10.34
CA TRP A 249 -6.16 5.12 11.15
C TRP A 249 -5.23 5.98 10.31
N VAL A 250 -5.22 7.29 10.56
CA VAL A 250 -4.15 8.19 10.10
C VAL A 250 -3.02 8.15 11.12
N ILE A 251 -1.78 7.87 10.69
CA ILE A 251 -0.68 7.48 11.59
C ILE A 251 0.52 8.44 11.64
N ASN A 252 0.61 9.44 10.76
CA ASN A 252 1.73 10.39 10.76
C ASN A 252 1.34 11.76 10.17
N ASN A 253 2.28 12.71 10.18
CA ASN A 253 2.08 14.05 9.63
C ASN A 253 1.86 14.10 8.11
N LEU A 254 2.19 13.03 7.38
CA LEU A 254 1.89 12.88 5.95
C LEU A 254 0.44 12.42 5.70
N ARG A 255 -0.32 12.14 6.77
CA ARG A 255 -1.68 11.60 6.74
C ARG A 255 -1.79 10.20 6.12
N LEU A 256 -0.69 9.45 6.08
CA LEU A 256 -0.70 8.06 5.62
C LEU A 256 -1.51 7.18 6.57
N ILE A 257 -2.04 6.07 6.05
CA ILE A 257 -2.89 5.17 6.83
C ILE A 257 -2.18 3.92 7.32
N ALA A 258 -2.67 3.42 8.45
CA ALA A 258 -2.56 2.01 8.85
C ALA A 258 -3.97 1.42 8.97
N VAL A 259 -4.08 0.15 8.61
CA VAL A 259 -5.29 -0.66 8.78
C VAL A 259 -4.97 -1.81 9.72
N THR A 260 -5.80 -2.02 10.72
CA THR A 260 -5.60 -3.07 11.72
C THR A 260 -6.79 -4.01 11.78
N ALA A 261 -6.52 -5.27 12.12
CA ALA A 261 -7.54 -6.17 12.61
C ALA A 261 -8.02 -5.70 13.99
N GLY A 262 -9.33 -5.65 14.19
CA GLY A 262 -9.93 -5.08 15.39
C GLY A 262 -10.03 -3.55 15.38
N HIS A 263 -10.43 -2.98 16.52
CA HIS A 263 -10.76 -1.55 16.66
C HIS A 263 -9.76 -0.78 17.52
N GLU A 264 -8.69 -1.45 17.93
CA GLU A 264 -7.63 -0.89 18.76
C GLU A 264 -6.67 -0.05 17.92
N MET A 265 -6.09 0.94 18.59
CA MET A 265 -5.10 1.83 18.00
C MET A 265 -3.89 1.01 17.50
N PRO A 266 -3.38 1.25 16.28
CA PRO A 266 -2.29 0.49 15.74
C PRO A 266 -1.01 0.71 16.55
N ALA A 267 -0.28 -0.39 16.81
CA ALA A 267 1.03 -0.32 17.45
C ALA A 267 2.06 0.25 16.47
N GLY A 268 2.84 1.23 16.93
CA GLY A 268 3.97 1.77 16.18
C GLY A 268 5.21 0.87 16.22
N PRO A 269 6.38 1.38 15.79
CA PRO A 269 6.64 2.78 15.47
C PRO A 269 6.15 3.20 14.08
N PHE A 270 5.52 4.37 14.00
CA PHE A 270 5.33 5.10 12.73
C PHE A 270 6.47 6.09 12.53
N TYR A 271 6.65 6.56 11.30
CA TYR A 271 7.79 7.41 10.94
C TYR A 271 7.36 8.72 10.27
N GLU A 272 8.18 9.75 10.46
CA GLU A 272 8.10 11.07 9.82
C GLU A 272 9.48 11.44 9.30
N PHE A 273 9.56 12.22 8.23
CA PHE A 273 10.85 12.74 7.78
C PHE A 273 11.48 13.67 8.84
N LYS A 274 12.80 13.61 8.95
CA LYS A 274 13.57 14.54 9.81
C LYS A 274 13.50 15.99 9.31
N SER A 275 13.43 16.16 7.99
CA SER A 275 13.24 17.44 7.31
C SER A 275 12.19 17.32 6.21
N GLU A 276 11.41 18.37 5.97
CA GLU A 276 10.46 18.43 4.85
C GLU A 276 11.14 18.74 3.51
N HIS A 277 12.37 19.24 3.55
CA HIS A 277 13.20 19.51 2.38
C HIS A 277 14.68 19.35 2.70
N SER A 278 15.40 18.64 1.84
CA SER A 278 16.86 18.48 1.92
C SER A 278 17.41 18.22 0.53
N PHE A 279 18.70 18.48 0.32
CA PHE A 279 19.36 17.96 -0.87
C PHE A 279 19.72 16.50 -0.68
N LEU A 280 19.70 15.74 -1.78
CA LEU A 280 20.02 14.32 -1.73
C LEU A 280 21.45 14.08 -1.25
N SER A 281 22.40 14.94 -1.63
CA SER A 281 23.78 14.92 -1.13
C SER A 281 23.86 15.04 0.40
N GLU A 282 23.05 15.90 1.02
CA GLU A 282 23.00 16.07 2.48
C GLU A 282 22.44 14.82 3.16
N LEU A 283 21.40 14.22 2.57
CA LEU A 283 20.80 12.99 3.08
C LEU A 283 21.75 11.79 2.98
N ILE A 284 22.55 11.72 1.91
CA ILE A 284 23.60 10.70 1.74
C ILE A 284 24.69 10.90 2.79
N ALA A 285 25.20 12.12 2.94
CA ALA A 285 26.22 12.42 3.93
C ALA A 285 25.75 12.11 5.37
N ALA A 286 24.50 12.44 5.70
CA ALA A 286 23.90 12.12 6.99
C ALA A 286 23.75 10.61 7.20
N HIS A 287 23.42 9.85 6.15
CA HIS A 287 23.33 8.40 6.24
C HIS A 287 24.71 7.75 6.45
N ALA A 288 25.72 8.16 5.69
CA ALA A 288 27.09 7.67 5.83
C ALA A 288 27.64 7.96 7.25
N ALA A 289 27.37 9.16 7.77
CA ALA A 289 27.74 9.51 9.15
C ALA A 289 27.04 8.63 10.20
N ALA A 290 25.77 8.27 9.98
CA ALA A 290 25.04 7.39 10.89
C ALA A 290 25.61 5.97 10.90
N LEU A 291 25.92 5.41 9.73
CA LEU A 291 26.54 4.08 9.61
C LEU A 291 27.92 4.04 10.27
N ALA A 292 28.73 5.09 10.09
CA ALA A 292 30.05 5.18 10.72
C ALA A 292 29.97 5.23 12.26
N LEU A 293 28.94 5.88 12.82
CA LEU A 293 28.70 5.92 14.25
C LEU A 293 28.29 4.55 14.79
N GLU A 294 27.41 3.83 14.08
CA GLU A 294 26.99 2.47 14.45
C GLU A 294 28.15 1.47 14.41
N ALA A 295 29.06 1.59 13.43
CA ALA A 295 30.26 0.75 13.35
C ALA A 295 31.32 1.06 14.43
N SER A 296 31.19 2.19 15.13
CA SER A 296 32.12 2.63 16.19
C SER A 296 31.67 2.27 17.61
N LEU A 297 30.49 1.66 17.76
CA LEU A 297 29.90 1.21 19.02
C LEU A 297 30.05 -0.31 19.18
#